data_AF-A0A1G1RP44-F1
#
_entry.id   AF-A0A1G1RP44-F1
#
_cell.length_a   1.000
_cell.length_b   1.000
_cell.length_c   1.000
_cell.angle_alpha   90.00
_cell.angle_beta   90.00
_cell.angle_gamma   90.00
#
_symmetry.space_group_name_H-M   'P 1'
#
loop_
_entity.id
_entity.type
_entity.pdbx_description
1 polymer ?
#
loop_
_entity_poly.entity_id
_entity_poly.type
_entity_poly.pdbx_seq_one_letter_code
_entity_poly.pdbx_strand_id
1 'polypeptide(L)'
;IDMMMVVQKVNALFPTMKIEHFGDPSTLLEIASAPRRIPFLLLGFVWFILFIGSGLAIMNFHADVSMLEVHQRFYELLTGKHNEHPYLLQIPYSIGLGLGMLLFFNHIFRKKFNEEPSPLEVEMFMYQQNMNQYMVMNEYAKKSSRKGQQKEEQE
;
A
#
# COMPACT_ATOMS: atom_id res chain seq x y z
N ILE A 1 -17.36 13.93 12.13
CA ILE A 1 -18.42 14.12 13.17
C ILE A 1 -17.91 13.50 14.46
N ASP A 2 -18.15 14.13 15.60
CA ASP A 2 -17.61 13.72 16.90
C ASP A 2 -18.76 13.44 17.88
N MET A 3 -18.65 12.35 18.65
CA MET A 3 -19.72 11.91 19.55
C MET A 3 -20.01 12.93 20.66
N MET A 4 -19.01 13.65 21.16
CA MET A 4 -19.22 14.70 22.16
C MET A 4 -20.07 15.85 21.60
N MET A 5 -19.90 16.19 20.32
CA MET A 5 -20.73 17.19 19.65
C MET A 5 -22.18 16.71 19.54
N VAL A 6 -22.41 15.43 19.27
CA VAL A 6 -23.75 14.81 19.23
C VAL A 6 -24.37 14.82 20.63
N VAL A 7 -23.64 14.38 21.65
CA VAL A 7 -24.10 14.38 23.05
C VAL A 7 -24.50 15.78 23.52
N GLN A 8 -23.70 16.80 23.21
CA GLN A 8 -24.02 18.19 23.56
C GLN A 8 -25.32 18.67 22.91
N LYS A 9 -25.51 18.37 21.63
CA LYS A 9 -26.73 18.73 20.87
C LYS A 9 -27.97 18.00 21.41
N VAL A 10 -27.85 16.73 21.76
CA VAL A 10 -28.96 15.94 22.32
C VAL A 10 -29.32 16.40 23.73
N ASN A 11 -28.32 16.61 24.62
CA ASN A 11 -28.56 17.11 25.98
C ASN A 11 -29.17 18.53 25.99
N ALA A 12 -28.85 19.37 25.02
CA ALA A 12 -29.47 20.69 24.88
C ALA A 12 -30.98 20.62 24.60
N LEU A 13 -31.46 19.55 23.94
CA LEU A 13 -32.86 19.35 23.60
C LEU A 13 -33.59 18.47 24.63
N PHE A 14 -32.89 17.54 25.28
CA PHE A 14 -33.46 16.59 26.24
C PHE A 14 -32.55 16.42 27.48
N PRO A 15 -32.63 17.33 28.46
CA PRO A 15 -31.68 17.42 29.58
C PRO A 15 -31.71 16.22 30.55
N THR A 16 -32.80 15.47 30.59
CA THR A 16 -33.02 14.34 31.51
C THR A 16 -32.73 12.98 30.89
N MET A 17 -32.29 12.93 29.63
CA MET A 17 -32.01 11.68 28.93
C MET A 17 -30.60 11.16 29.24
N LYS A 18 -30.48 9.88 29.63
CA LYS A 18 -29.17 9.21 29.70
C LYS A 18 -28.75 8.76 28.31
N ILE A 19 -27.55 9.16 27.89
CA ILE A 19 -26.97 8.80 26.59
C ILE A 19 -25.87 7.77 26.83
N GLU A 20 -25.99 6.59 26.23
CA GLU A 20 -24.95 5.57 26.19
C GLU A 20 -24.45 5.43 24.74
N HIS A 21 -23.14 5.47 24.57
CA HIS A 21 -22.50 5.36 23.25
C HIS A 21 -21.90 3.98 23.06
N PHE A 22 -22.08 3.42 21.87
CA PHE A 22 -21.48 2.16 21.45
C PHE A 22 -20.77 2.36 20.10
N GLY A 23 -19.52 1.88 19.99
CA GLY A 23 -18.71 1.97 18.77
C GLY A 23 -17.66 3.07 18.80
N ASP A 24 -17.24 3.51 17.61
CA ASP A 24 -16.18 4.50 17.43
C ASP A 24 -16.70 5.93 17.67
N PRO A 25 -16.08 6.73 18.56
CA PRO A 25 -16.59 8.05 18.95
C PRO A 25 -16.43 9.12 17.86
N SER A 26 -15.79 8.78 16.74
CA SER A 26 -15.51 9.70 15.64
C SER A 26 -15.88 9.08 14.30
N THR A 27 -16.51 9.87 13.44
CA THR A 27 -16.86 9.46 12.07
C THR A 27 -16.19 10.40 11.09
N LEU A 28 -15.36 9.86 10.20
CA LEU A 28 -14.82 10.60 9.07
C LEU A 28 -15.83 10.55 7.91
N LEU A 29 -16.31 11.72 7.48
CA LEU A 29 -17.23 11.82 6.35
C LEU A 29 -16.46 12.32 5.13
N GLU A 30 -16.30 11.48 4.12
CA GLU A 30 -15.68 11.86 2.85
C GLU A 30 -16.77 12.25 1.85
N ILE A 31 -16.77 13.50 1.40
CA ILE A 31 -17.69 13.97 0.35
C ILE A 31 -17.02 13.67 -0.98
N ALA A 32 -17.49 12.62 -1.66
CA ALA A 32 -16.95 12.20 -2.94
C ALA A 32 -17.04 13.36 -3.96
N SER A 33 -15.89 13.86 -4.38
CA SER A 33 -15.78 14.79 -5.50
C SER A 33 -15.67 14.03 -6.81
N ALA A 34 -16.04 14.67 -7.92
CA ALA A 34 -15.97 14.05 -9.25
C ALA A 34 -14.57 13.45 -9.51
N PRO A 35 -14.49 12.27 -10.16
CA PRO A 35 -13.23 11.58 -10.38
C PRO A 35 -12.25 12.49 -11.14
N ARG A 36 -11.07 12.71 -10.55
CA ARG A 36 -10.01 13.49 -11.19
C ARG A 36 -9.50 12.72 -12.42
N ARG A 37 -9.32 13.42 -13.53
CA ARG A 37 -8.69 12.84 -14.73
C ARG A 37 -7.23 12.52 -14.43
N ILE A 38 -6.85 11.26 -14.60
CA ILE A 38 -5.46 10.83 -14.46
C ILE A 38 -4.67 11.37 -15.66
N PRO A 39 -3.57 12.12 -15.45
CA PRO A 39 -2.75 12.62 -16.54
C PRO A 39 -1.98 11.45 -17.19
N PHE A 40 -2.49 10.93 -18.31
CA PHE A 40 -1.89 9.80 -19.03
C PHE A 40 -0.41 10.01 -19.39
N LEU A 41 0.00 11.26 -19.68
CA LEU A 41 1.40 11.58 -19.96
C LEU A 41 2.30 11.39 -18.73
N LEU A 42 1.85 11.85 -17.56
CA LEU A 42 2.58 11.67 -16.31
C LEU A 42 2.63 10.19 -15.93
N LEU A 43 1.54 9.45 -16.15
CA LEU A 43 1.48 8.01 -15.91
C LEU A 43 2.50 7.28 -16.78
N GLY A 44 2.57 7.60 -18.08
CA GLY A 44 3.55 7.02 -18.99
C GLY A 44 5.00 7.34 -18.59
N PHE A 45 5.25 8.58 -18.15
CA PHE A 45 6.57 8.99 -17.66
C PHE A 45 7.00 8.21 -16.41
N VAL A 46 6.13 8.12 -15.40
CA VAL A 46 6.39 7.36 -14.17
C VAL A 46 6.59 5.88 -14.49
N TRP A 47 5.76 5.31 -15.37
CA TRP A 47 5.89 3.92 -15.80
C TRP A 47 7.24 3.66 -16.47
N PHE A 48 7.71 4.57 -17.33
CA PHE A 48 8.99 4.45 -18.00
C PHE A 48 10.17 4.49 -17.01
N ILE A 49 10.14 5.42 -16.04
CA ILE A 49 11.15 5.50 -14.98
C ILE A 49 11.17 4.21 -14.15
N LEU A 50 9.99 3.71 -13.76
CA LEU A 50 9.89 2.46 -13.00
C LEU A 50 10.40 1.27 -13.80
N PHE A 51 10.05 1.18 -15.08
CA PHE A 51 10.52 0.10 -15.95
C PHE A 51 12.04 0.07 -16.05
N ILE A 52 12.67 1.22 -16.33
CA ILE A 52 14.14 1.31 -16.42
C ILE A 52 14.78 1.06 -15.04
N GLY A 53 14.26 1.67 -13.99
CA GLY A 53 14.79 1.53 -12.63
C GLY A 53 14.76 0.09 -12.14
N SER A 54 13.63 -0.60 -12.31
CA SER A 54 13.50 -2.03 -11.98
C SER A 54 14.41 -2.89 -12.86
N GLY A 55 14.49 -2.61 -14.16
CA GLY A 55 15.40 -3.33 -15.06
C GLY A 55 16.86 -3.21 -14.64
N LEU A 56 17.32 -2.00 -14.30
CA LEU A 56 18.67 -1.75 -13.79
C LEU A 56 18.92 -2.47 -12.47
N ALA A 57 17.97 -2.44 -11.52
CA ALA A 57 18.10 -3.15 -10.25
C ALA A 57 18.22 -4.68 -10.44
N ILE A 58 17.39 -5.25 -11.32
CA ILE A 58 17.43 -6.69 -11.65
C ILE A 58 18.77 -7.05 -12.29
N MET A 59 19.25 -6.24 -13.25
CA MET A 59 20.55 -6.46 -13.88
C MET A 59 21.69 -6.35 -12.87
N ASN A 60 21.65 -5.35 -11.99
CA ASN A 60 22.66 -5.19 -10.95
C ASN A 60 22.69 -6.40 -10.01
N PHE A 61 21.51 -6.92 -9.63
CA PHE A 61 21.43 -8.15 -8.84
C PHE A 61 21.95 -9.38 -9.61
N HIS A 62 21.67 -9.49 -10.91
CA HIS A 62 22.22 -10.58 -11.74
C HIS A 62 23.74 -10.53 -11.85
N ALA A 63 24.30 -9.31 -11.90
CA ALA A 63 25.74 -9.09 -11.93
C ALA A 63 26.38 -9.33 -10.55
N ASP A 64 25.76 -8.84 -9.47
CA ASP A 64 26.23 -8.97 -8.09
C ASP A 64 26.20 -10.43 -7.59
N VAL A 65 25.18 -11.19 -7.99
CA VAL A 65 25.06 -12.63 -7.68
C VAL A 65 25.77 -13.52 -8.71
N SER A 66 26.42 -12.93 -9.73
CA SER A 66 27.02 -13.65 -10.87
C SER A 66 26.13 -14.79 -11.38
N MET A 67 24.87 -14.49 -11.69
CA MET A 67 23.88 -15.51 -12.06
C MET A 67 24.38 -16.43 -13.19
N LEU A 68 25.13 -15.89 -14.15
CA LEU A 68 25.72 -16.68 -15.23
C LEU A 68 26.72 -17.72 -14.69
N GLU A 69 27.66 -17.33 -13.84
CA GLU A 69 28.66 -18.23 -13.25
C GLU A 69 28.00 -19.32 -12.38
N VAL A 70 26.94 -18.96 -11.64
CA VAL A 70 26.16 -19.92 -10.85
C VAL A 70 25.52 -20.96 -11.75
N HIS A 71 24.87 -20.54 -12.85
CA HIS A 71 24.25 -21.47 -13.79
C HIS A 71 25.29 -22.34 -14.51
N GLN A 72 26.45 -21.78 -14.88
CA GLN A 72 27.56 -22.52 -15.48
C GLN A 72 28.09 -23.58 -14.51
N ARG A 73 28.29 -23.21 -13.24
CA ARG A 73 28.80 -24.14 -12.22
C ARG A 73 27.80 -25.23 -11.90
N PHE A 74 26.50 -24.92 -11.80
CA PHE A 74 25.46 -25.92 -11.64
C PHE A 74 25.40 -26.88 -12.83
N TYR A 75 25.50 -26.36 -14.05
CA TYR A 75 25.52 -27.17 -15.26
C TYR A 75 26.74 -28.10 -15.29
N GLU A 76 27.91 -27.60 -14.93
CA GLU A 76 29.15 -28.37 -14.85
C GLU A 76 29.07 -29.45 -13.77
N LEU A 77 28.50 -29.16 -12.59
CA LEU A 77 28.29 -30.16 -11.54
C LEU A 77 27.35 -31.29 -11.97
N LEU A 78 26.32 -30.97 -12.77
CA LEU A 78 25.35 -31.96 -13.24
C LEU A 78 25.84 -32.78 -14.44
N THR A 79 26.59 -32.16 -15.35
CA THR A 79 26.97 -32.79 -16.64
C THR A 79 28.45 -33.15 -16.75
N GLY A 80 29.28 -32.66 -15.83
CA GLY A 80 30.74 -32.78 -15.87
C GLY A 80 31.42 -31.98 -16.97
N LYS A 81 30.67 -31.13 -17.71
CA LYS A 81 31.20 -30.35 -18.84
C LYS A 81 30.98 -28.86 -18.59
N HIS A 82 32.02 -28.08 -18.84
CA HIS A 82 31.91 -26.63 -18.84
C HIS A 82 31.19 -26.16 -20.12
N ASN A 83 30.23 -25.28 -19.96
CA ASN A 83 29.48 -24.66 -21.05
C ASN A 83 29.30 -23.17 -20.73
N GLU A 84 29.75 -22.30 -21.63
CA GLU A 84 29.66 -20.84 -21.45
C GLU A 84 28.21 -20.35 -21.38
N HIS A 85 27.28 -21.03 -22.06
CA HIS A 85 25.86 -20.65 -22.10
C HIS A 85 24.96 -21.88 -21.82
N PRO A 86 24.67 -22.18 -20.55
CA PRO A 86 23.83 -23.31 -20.17
C PRO A 86 22.33 -23.01 -20.40
N TYR A 87 21.91 -22.95 -21.67
CA TYR A 87 20.52 -22.65 -22.07
C TYR A 87 19.48 -23.59 -21.44
N LEU A 88 19.88 -24.84 -21.17
CA LEU A 88 19.02 -25.85 -20.56
C LEU A 88 18.55 -25.45 -19.15
N LEU A 89 19.34 -24.65 -18.42
CA LEU A 89 18.96 -24.13 -17.11
C LEU A 89 18.37 -22.71 -17.21
N GLN A 90 18.86 -21.88 -18.14
CA GLN A 90 18.38 -20.51 -18.30
C GLN A 90 16.92 -20.43 -18.75
N ILE A 91 16.51 -21.28 -19.70
CA ILE A 91 15.13 -21.25 -20.23
C ILE A 91 14.10 -21.57 -19.13
N PRO A 92 14.23 -22.69 -18.37
CA PRO A 92 13.35 -22.95 -17.24
C PRO A 92 13.44 -21.90 -16.14
N TYR A 93 14.63 -21.35 -15.85
CA TYR A 93 14.82 -20.28 -14.87
C TYR A 93 14.01 -19.03 -15.23
N SER A 94 14.11 -18.55 -16.48
CA SER A 94 13.36 -17.37 -16.93
C SER A 94 11.85 -17.60 -16.92
N ILE A 95 11.39 -18.79 -17.32
CA ILE A 95 9.97 -19.17 -17.25
C ILE A 95 9.50 -19.21 -15.79
N GLY A 96 10.28 -19.84 -14.91
CA GLY A 96 9.97 -19.96 -13.48
C GLY A 96 9.92 -18.61 -12.79
N LEU A 97 10.82 -17.68 -13.13
CA LEU A 97 10.83 -16.32 -12.58
C LEU A 97 9.61 -15.52 -13.06
N GLY A 98 9.27 -15.60 -14.34
CA GLY A 98 8.07 -14.95 -14.89
C GLY A 98 6.77 -15.51 -14.29
N LEU A 99 6.63 -16.83 -14.23
CA LEU A 99 5.48 -17.49 -13.60
C LEU A 99 5.39 -17.21 -12.11
N GLY A 100 6.52 -17.26 -11.39
CA GLY A 100 6.60 -16.95 -9.98
C GLY A 100 6.10 -15.54 -9.69
N MET A 101 6.51 -14.55 -10.49
CA MET A 101 6.01 -13.17 -10.37
C MET A 101 4.51 -13.06 -10.69
N LEU A 102 4.02 -13.74 -11.73
CA LEU A 102 2.59 -13.72 -12.08
C LEU A 102 1.70 -14.35 -11.00
N LEU A 103 2.18 -15.43 -10.35
CA LEU A 103 1.49 -16.09 -9.24
C LEU A 103 1.59 -15.27 -7.95
N PHE A 104 2.77 -14.69 -7.65
CA PHE A 104 2.99 -13.83 -6.48
C PHE A 104 2.08 -12.61 -6.47
N PHE A 105 1.89 -11.96 -7.63
CA PHE A 105 0.93 -10.86 -7.79
C PHE A 105 -0.50 -11.32 -8.07
N ASN A 106 -0.79 -12.61 -7.94
CA ASN A 106 -2.09 -13.23 -8.17
C ASN A 106 -2.77 -12.74 -9.47
N HIS A 107 -2.00 -12.54 -10.53
CA HIS A 107 -2.48 -11.85 -11.74
C HIS A 107 -3.41 -12.73 -12.59
N ILE A 108 -3.27 -14.06 -12.52
CA ILE A 108 -3.96 -15.01 -13.41
C ILE A 108 -5.18 -15.69 -12.73
N PHE A 109 -5.21 -15.78 -11.40
CA PHE A 109 -6.29 -16.47 -10.69
C PHE A 109 -7.19 -15.50 -9.94
N ARG A 110 -8.14 -14.90 -10.67
CA ARG A 110 -9.35 -14.26 -10.08
C ARG A 110 -10.23 -15.22 -9.25
N LYS A 111 -9.86 -16.49 -9.15
CA LYS A 111 -10.59 -17.50 -8.37
C LYS A 111 -9.99 -17.52 -6.96
N LYS A 112 -10.71 -16.93 -6.00
CA LYS A 112 -10.39 -16.88 -4.56
C LYS A 112 -10.12 -18.27 -3.97
N PHE A 113 -8.93 -18.82 -4.17
CA PHE A 113 -8.45 -19.96 -3.38
C PHE A 113 -7.63 -19.51 -2.16
N ASN A 114 -7.15 -18.26 -2.16
CA ASN A 114 -6.47 -17.63 -1.04
C ASN A 114 -7.27 -16.38 -0.61
N GLU A 115 -7.60 -16.28 0.67
CA GLU A 115 -8.24 -15.11 1.30
C GLU A 115 -7.21 -14.05 1.72
N GLU A 116 -5.93 -14.31 1.47
CA GLU A 116 -4.83 -13.46 1.88
C GLU A 116 -4.71 -12.24 0.95
N PRO A 117 -4.74 -11.01 1.49
CA PRO A 117 -4.55 -9.79 0.70
C PRO A 117 -3.15 -9.77 0.09
N SER A 118 -3.04 -9.23 -1.14
CA SER A 118 -1.71 -9.06 -1.75
C SER A 118 -0.86 -8.09 -0.92
N PRO A 119 0.48 -8.21 -0.92
CA PRO A 119 1.35 -7.32 -0.16
C PRO A 119 1.10 -5.82 -0.44
N LEU A 120 0.79 -5.47 -1.70
CA LEU A 120 0.44 -4.11 -2.09
C LEU A 120 -0.89 -3.65 -1.49
N GLU A 121 -1.91 -4.52 -1.46
CA GLU A 121 -3.19 -4.20 -0.83
C GLU A 121 -3.03 -3.99 0.68
N VAL A 122 -2.20 -4.80 1.35
CA VAL A 122 -1.88 -4.62 2.78
C VAL A 122 -1.22 -3.27 3.02
N GLU A 123 -0.22 -2.92 2.21
CA GLU A 123 0.48 -1.64 2.35
C GLU A 123 -0.45 -0.45 2.07
N MET A 124 -1.29 -0.53 1.05
CA MET A 124 -2.29 0.49 0.73
C MET A 124 -3.32 0.65 1.84
N PHE A 125 -3.79 -0.46 2.42
CA PHE A 125 -4.71 -0.43 3.55
C PHE A 125 -4.07 0.24 4.77
N MET A 126 -2.84 -0.12 5.11
CA MET A 126 -2.12 0.52 6.22
C MET A 126 -1.86 2.00 5.96
N TYR A 127 -1.51 2.38 4.73
CA TYR A 127 -1.38 3.77 4.33
C TYR A 127 -2.69 4.56 4.54
N GLN A 128 -3.81 4.02 4.07
CA GLN A 128 -5.12 4.63 4.26
C GLN A 128 -5.49 4.77 5.74
N GLN A 129 -5.27 3.72 6.54
CA GLN A 129 -5.56 3.75 7.97
C GLN A 129 -4.72 4.81 8.70
N ASN A 130 -3.42 4.86 8.41
CA ASN A 130 -2.51 5.86 8.99
C ASN A 130 -2.89 7.29 8.59
N MET A 131 -3.30 7.49 7.34
CA MET A 131 -3.78 8.79 6.85
C MET A 131 -5.05 9.22 7.57
N ASN A 132 -6.03 8.31 7.70
CA ASN A 132 -7.29 8.58 8.38
C ASN A 132 -7.05 8.93 9.85
N GLN A 133 -6.22 8.15 10.55
CA GLN A 133 -5.84 8.42 11.94
C GLN A 133 -5.14 9.79 12.08
N TYR A 134 -4.23 10.12 11.18
CA TYR A 134 -3.56 11.43 11.17
C TYR A 134 -4.56 12.58 10.99
N MET A 135 -5.48 12.47 10.04
CA MET A 135 -6.51 13.49 9.81
C MET A 135 -7.39 13.70 11.04
N VAL A 136 -7.84 12.61 11.66
CA VAL A 136 -8.64 12.66 12.90
C VAL A 136 -7.87 13.37 14.00
N MET A 137 -6.62 12.96 14.27
CA MET A 137 -5.79 13.56 15.33
C MET A 137 -5.51 15.05 15.09
N ASN A 138 -5.24 15.45 13.85
CA ASN A 138 -5.01 16.84 13.49
C ASN A 138 -6.26 17.71 13.71
N GLU A 139 -7.44 17.21 13.36
CA GLU A 139 -8.71 17.93 13.61
C GLU A 139 -9.02 18.06 15.11
N TYR A 140 -8.68 17.05 15.93
CA TYR A 140 -8.75 17.15 17.39
C TYR A 140 -7.81 18.23 17.94
N ALA A 141 -6.56 18.28 17.47
CA ALA A 141 -5.58 19.29 17.87
C ALA A 141 -6.03 20.71 17.50
N LYS A 142 -6.54 20.93 16.27
CA LYS A 142 -7.08 22.24 15.87
C LYS A 142 -8.26 22.68 16.74
N LYS A 143 -9.17 21.76 17.08
CA LYS A 143 -10.32 22.07 17.95
C LYS A 143 -9.89 22.43 19.37
N SER A 144 -8.88 21.77 19.93
CA SER A 144 -8.38 22.09 21.28
C SER A 144 -7.69 23.45 21.32
N SER A 145 -6.84 23.77 20.33
CA SER A 145 -6.21 25.10 20.21
C SER A 145 -7.24 26.22 20.08
N ARG A 146 -8.29 26.01 19.28
CA ARG A 146 -9.35 27.00 19.07
C ARG A 146 -10.24 27.22 20.30
N LYS A 147 -10.41 26.19 21.15
CA LYS A 147 -11.09 26.32 22.46
C LYS A 147 -10.22 27.02 23.51
N GLY A 148 -8.89 26.88 23.45
CA GLY A 148 -7.96 27.60 24.31
C GLY A 148 -8.00 29.10 24.05
N GLN A 149 -7.91 29.50 22.77
CA GLN A 149 -7.95 30.91 22.35
C GLN A 149 -9.28 31.60 22.70
N GLN A 150 -10.42 30.91 22.57
CA GLN A 150 -11.72 31.48 22.97
C GLN A 150 -11.90 31.66 24.47
N LYS A 151 -11.13 30.95 25.30
CA LYS A 151 -11.12 31.16 26.76
C LYS A 151 -10.23 32.32 27.16
N GLU A 152 -9.09 32.50 26.49
CA GLU A 152 -8.17 33.63 26.73
C GLU A 152 -8.73 34.97 26.22
N GLU A 153 -9.60 34.98 25.20
CA GLU A 153 -10.29 36.20 24.75
C GLU A 153 -11.53 36.58 25.59
N GLN A 154 -11.93 35.73 26.55
CA GLN A 154 -13.10 35.97 27.43
C GLN A 154 -12.72 36.27 28.89
N GLU A 155 -11.42 36.29 29.23
CA GLU A 155 -10.87 36.84 30.48
C GLU A 155 -10.29 38.24 30.26
#